data_AF-A0A2N8F1Z0-F1
#
_entry.id   AF-A0A2N8F1Z0-F1
#
_cell.length_a   1.000
_cell.length_b   1.000
_cell.length_c   1.000
_cell.angle_alpha   90.00
_cell.angle_beta   90.00
_cell.angle_gamma   90.00
#
_symmetry.space_group_name_H-M   'P 1'
#
loop_
_entity.id
_entity.type
_entity.pdbx_description
1 polymer ?
#
loop_
_entity_poly.entity_id
_entity_poly.type
_entity_poly.pdbx_seq_one_letter_code
_entity_poly.pdbx_strand_id
1 'polypeptide(L)'
;MTHVDPSVPQHLAELYQELNASRATLLALIEAEGSGIHRRTLDQLDRMIAEIFFPLEFVVYSEEETVPSDDPASAPPTGYAWRVTGREGEIRTLRCDETGQEISISIGRAITDFALVPNHLPEAYFPDLDLTPAQLEGKYAQRGNDHPFLTNYQWLQAVRNNQTQFGYWQWVLAQLLALHRRSLP
;
A
#
# COMPACT_ATOMS: atom_id res chain seq x y z
N MET A 1 16.22 -8.89 5.74
CA MET A 1 15.66 -8.14 6.89
C MET A 1 14.72 -7.11 6.30
N THR A 2 13.43 -7.42 6.26
CA THR A 2 12.40 -6.55 5.70
C THR A 2 12.11 -5.44 6.71
N HIS A 3 12.40 -4.21 6.32
CA HIS A 3 12.16 -3.01 7.11
C HIS A 3 10.64 -2.88 7.32
N VAL A 4 10.18 -3.06 8.55
CA VAL A 4 8.78 -2.80 8.93
C VAL A 4 8.65 -1.29 9.10
N ASP A 5 7.87 -0.67 8.22
CA ASP A 5 7.68 0.79 8.21
C ASP A 5 6.69 1.21 9.33
N PRO A 6 6.88 2.39 9.96
CA PRO A 6 6.20 2.77 11.20
C PRO A 6 4.70 3.11 11.02
N SER A 7 4.24 3.31 9.78
CA SER A 7 2.92 3.88 9.43
C SER A 7 1.71 2.96 9.66
N VAL A 8 1.94 1.67 9.94
CA VAL A 8 0.94 0.69 10.38
C VAL A 8 1.25 0.35 11.84
N PRO A 9 0.26 0.24 12.76
CA PRO A 9 0.51 -0.24 14.11
C PRO A 9 1.40 -1.48 14.05
N GLN A 10 2.50 -1.51 14.80
CA GLN A 10 3.53 -2.53 14.65
C GLN A 10 2.94 -3.95 14.65
N HIS A 11 1.96 -4.20 15.52
CA HIS A 11 1.21 -5.46 15.59
C HIS A 11 0.41 -5.79 14.32
N LEU A 12 -0.14 -4.79 13.61
CA LEU A 12 -0.83 -5.00 12.32
C LEU A 12 0.16 -5.22 11.19
N ALA A 13 1.32 -4.59 11.22
CA ALA A 13 2.38 -4.82 10.24
C ALA A 13 3.00 -6.22 10.41
N GLU A 14 3.27 -6.61 11.66
CA GLU A 14 3.69 -7.95 12.05
C GLU A 14 2.63 -8.99 11.67
N LEU A 15 1.35 -8.72 11.98
CA LEU A 15 0.24 -9.58 11.55
C LEU A 15 0.19 -9.72 10.03
N TYR A 16 0.30 -8.63 9.29
CA TYR A 16 0.31 -8.67 7.82
C TYR A 16 1.48 -9.53 7.29
N GLN A 17 2.66 -9.41 7.89
CA GLN A 17 3.82 -10.23 7.55
C GLN A 17 3.61 -11.71 7.88
N GLU A 18 3.09 -12.03 9.07
CA GLU A 18 2.80 -13.40 9.49
C GLU A 18 1.75 -14.06 8.60
N LEU A 19 0.69 -13.33 8.25
CA LEU A 19 -0.36 -13.81 7.35
C LEU A 19 0.20 -14.02 5.94
N ASN A 20 1.03 -13.12 5.43
CA ASN A 20 1.68 -13.30 4.12
C ASN A 20 2.69 -14.46 4.11
N ALA A 21 3.46 -14.67 5.18
CA ALA A 21 4.35 -15.82 5.31
C ALA A 21 3.57 -17.15 5.34
N SER A 22 2.44 -17.16 6.06
CA SER A 22 1.51 -18.30 6.08
C SER A 22 0.91 -18.56 4.70
N ARG A 23 0.54 -17.49 3.98
CA ARG A 23 0.02 -17.54 2.62
C ARG A 23 1.04 -18.13 1.64
N ALA A 24 2.28 -17.64 1.67
CA ALA A 24 3.37 -18.15 0.84
C ALA A 24 3.65 -19.64 1.10
N THR A 25 3.60 -20.06 2.38
CA THR A 25 3.74 -21.47 2.76
C THR A 25 2.62 -22.33 2.18
N LEU A 26 1.37 -21.88 2.27
CA LEU A 26 0.22 -22.58 1.70
C LEU A 26 0.30 -22.69 0.17
N LEU A 27 0.74 -21.62 -0.52
CA LEU A 27 0.96 -21.64 -1.96
C LEU A 27 2.00 -22.71 -2.35
N ALA A 28 3.14 -22.74 -1.66
CA ALA A 28 4.19 -23.74 -1.90
C ALA A 28 3.69 -25.18 -1.66
N LEU A 29 2.88 -25.41 -0.62
CA LEU A 29 2.27 -26.72 -0.36
C LEU A 29 1.27 -27.14 -1.44
N ILE A 30 0.47 -26.19 -1.94
CA ILE A 30 -0.48 -26.46 -3.04
C ILE A 30 0.27 -26.86 -4.32
N GLU A 31 1.36 -26.16 -4.65
CA GLU A 31 2.21 -26.46 -5.80
C GLU A 31 2.88 -27.83 -5.67
N ALA A 32 3.34 -28.19 -4.47
CA ALA A 32 4.05 -29.44 -4.23
C ALA A 32 3.13 -30.68 -4.15
N GLU A 33 1.97 -30.56 -3.49
CA GLU A 33 1.17 -31.73 -3.07
C GLU A 33 -0.20 -31.81 -3.75
N GLY A 34 -0.68 -30.73 -4.39
CA GLY A 34 -1.97 -30.70 -5.06
C GLY A 34 -3.13 -31.05 -4.10
N SER A 35 -3.49 -30.13 -3.20
CA SER A 35 -4.47 -30.41 -2.14
C SER A 35 -5.62 -29.42 -2.11
N GLY A 36 -6.85 -29.96 -2.13
CA GLY A 36 -8.08 -29.17 -1.99
C GLY A 36 -8.28 -28.58 -0.58
N ILE A 37 -7.64 -29.15 0.44
CA ILE A 37 -7.69 -28.64 1.81
C ILE A 37 -6.83 -27.37 1.93
N HIS A 38 -5.60 -27.40 1.40
CA HIS A 38 -4.72 -26.23 1.42
C HIS A 38 -5.32 -25.07 0.63
N ARG A 39 -6.02 -25.36 -0.48
CA ARG A 39 -6.71 -24.33 -1.27
C ARG A 39 -7.83 -23.65 -0.49
N ARG A 40 -8.65 -24.42 0.24
CA ARG A 40 -9.70 -23.85 1.09
C ARG A 40 -9.13 -22.99 2.22
N THR A 41 -8.03 -23.42 2.84
CA THR A 41 -7.35 -22.64 3.88
C THR A 41 -6.75 -21.36 3.31
N LEU A 42 -6.16 -21.41 2.11
CA LEU A 42 -5.66 -20.24 1.40
C LEU A 42 -6.80 -19.24 1.11
N ASP A 43 -7.94 -19.70 0.60
CA ASP A 43 -9.08 -18.82 0.31
C ASP A 43 -9.60 -18.12 1.58
N GLN A 44 -9.63 -18.82 2.72
CA GLN A 44 -10.00 -18.24 4.01
C GLN A 44 -8.99 -17.20 4.49
N LEU A 45 -7.70 -17.48 4.32
CA LEU A 45 -6.61 -16.58 4.66
C LEU A 45 -6.64 -15.31 3.80
N ASP A 46 -6.79 -15.46 2.48
CA ASP A 46 -6.85 -14.33 1.54
C ASP A 46 -8.04 -13.42 1.89
N ARG A 47 -9.21 -13.99 2.22
CA ARG A 47 -10.37 -13.20 2.69
C ARG A 47 -10.07 -12.45 3.97
N MET A 48 -9.43 -13.10 4.94
CA MET A 48 -9.08 -12.45 6.20
C MET A 48 -8.10 -11.28 5.99
N ILE A 49 -7.08 -11.48 5.15
CA ILE A 49 -6.17 -10.40 4.76
C ILE A 49 -6.94 -9.27 4.08
N ALA A 50 -7.83 -9.58 3.13
CA ALA A 50 -8.60 -8.59 2.39
C ALA A 50 -9.60 -7.80 3.24
N GLU A 51 -10.16 -8.39 4.29
CA GLU A 51 -11.08 -7.70 5.20
C GLU A 51 -10.34 -6.74 6.14
N ILE A 52 -9.13 -7.12 6.59
CA ILE A 52 -8.34 -6.32 7.52
C ILE A 52 -7.60 -5.20 6.80
N PHE A 53 -7.02 -5.51 5.64
CA PHE A 53 -6.00 -4.69 4.99
C PHE A 53 -6.43 -4.06 3.66
N PHE A 54 -7.56 -4.50 3.09
CA PHE A 54 -8.18 -3.89 1.92
C PHE A 54 -9.66 -3.50 2.17
N PRO A 55 -10.00 -2.83 3.29
CA PRO A 55 -11.35 -2.30 3.50
C PRO A 55 -11.60 -1.07 2.59
N LEU A 56 -12.85 -0.61 2.51
CA LEU A 56 -13.18 0.63 1.81
C LEU A 56 -12.38 1.82 2.37
N GLU A 57 -12.01 2.75 1.48
CA GLU A 57 -11.22 3.96 1.74
C GLU A 57 -9.76 3.71 2.18
N PHE A 58 -9.32 2.46 2.30
CA PHE A 58 -7.91 2.18 2.57
C PHE A 58 -7.04 2.51 1.37
N VAL A 59 -5.83 2.99 1.64
CA VAL A 59 -4.82 3.28 0.62
C VAL A 59 -3.75 2.19 0.65
N VAL A 60 -3.47 1.64 -0.52
CA VAL A 60 -2.42 0.64 -0.78
C VAL A 60 -1.52 1.13 -1.91
N TYR A 61 -0.35 0.51 -2.08
CA TYR A 61 0.70 0.99 -2.98
C TYR A 61 1.08 -0.12 -3.94
N SER A 62 1.10 0.16 -5.25
CA SER A 62 1.49 -0.85 -6.25
C SER A 62 2.95 -1.27 -6.07
N GLU A 63 3.21 -2.57 -6.02
CA GLU A 63 4.57 -3.12 -6.00
C GLU A 63 5.18 -3.19 -7.41
N GLU A 64 6.51 -3.19 -7.48
CA GLU A 64 7.30 -2.75 -8.62
C GLU A 64 7.50 -3.82 -9.72
N GLU A 65 7.12 -5.08 -9.50
CA GLU A 65 7.40 -6.16 -10.47
C GLU A 65 6.36 -7.29 -10.51
N THR A 66 5.10 -7.02 -10.87
CA THR A 66 4.23 -8.09 -11.38
C THR A 66 3.33 -7.59 -12.49
N VAL A 67 3.76 -7.75 -13.74
CA VAL A 67 2.87 -7.71 -14.89
C VAL A 67 3.11 -8.99 -15.69
N PRO A 68 2.05 -9.81 -15.83
CA PRO A 68 1.52 -9.95 -17.17
C PRO A 68 0.06 -9.49 -17.13
N SER A 69 -0.12 -8.20 -17.40
CA SER A 69 -1.29 -7.69 -18.08
C SER A 69 -0.99 -7.87 -19.57
N ASP A 70 -1.90 -8.52 -20.29
CA ASP A 70 -1.85 -8.61 -21.76
C ASP A 70 -1.93 -7.22 -22.43
N ASP A 71 -2.22 -6.17 -21.66
CA ASP A 71 -2.19 -4.78 -22.10
C ASP A 71 -1.27 -3.92 -21.19
N PRO A 72 -0.07 -3.53 -21.67
CA PRO A 72 0.87 -2.71 -20.91
C PRO A 72 0.34 -1.29 -20.64
N ALA A 73 -0.70 -0.83 -21.34
CA ALA A 73 -1.33 0.46 -21.08
C ALA A 73 -2.23 0.47 -19.82
N SER A 74 -2.54 -0.70 -19.25
CA SER A 74 -3.39 -0.87 -18.06
C SER A 74 -2.59 -1.21 -16.80
N ALA A 75 -1.27 -1.40 -16.90
CA ALA A 75 -0.43 -1.70 -15.76
C ALA A 75 -0.48 -0.55 -14.74
N PRO A 76 -0.69 -0.85 -13.45
CA PRO A 76 -0.74 0.20 -12.44
C PRO A 76 0.61 0.92 -12.38
N PRO A 77 0.68 2.26 -12.46
CA PRO A 77 1.95 2.94 -12.31
C PRO A 77 2.54 2.61 -10.94
N THR A 78 3.79 2.17 -10.94
CA THR A 78 4.49 1.58 -9.81
C THR A 78 4.67 2.56 -8.65
N GLY A 79 4.34 2.12 -7.44
CA GLY A 79 4.42 2.89 -6.20
C GLY A 79 3.32 3.90 -5.97
N TYR A 80 2.38 4.02 -6.90
CA TYR A 80 1.33 5.02 -6.75
C TYR A 80 0.40 4.63 -5.61
N ALA A 81 -0.26 5.62 -5.02
CA ALA A 81 -1.30 5.40 -4.04
C ALA A 81 -2.61 4.99 -4.72
N TRP A 82 -3.18 3.88 -4.26
CA TRP A 82 -4.42 3.31 -4.74
C TRP A 82 -5.42 3.19 -3.60
N ARG A 83 -6.58 3.82 -3.76
CA ARG A 83 -7.66 3.80 -2.78
C ARG A 83 -8.66 2.70 -3.10
N VAL A 84 -9.04 1.91 -2.10
CA VAL A 84 -10.13 0.94 -2.23
C VAL A 84 -11.47 1.67 -2.28
N THR A 85 -12.11 1.70 -3.44
CA THR A 85 -13.40 2.37 -3.67
C THR A 85 -14.58 1.41 -3.72
N GLY A 86 -14.33 0.10 -3.91
CA GLY A 86 -15.37 -0.91 -4.01
C GLY A 86 -14.95 -2.26 -3.44
N ARG A 87 -15.95 -3.00 -2.97
CA ARG A 87 -15.80 -4.35 -2.42
C ARG A 87 -17.02 -5.19 -2.81
N GLU A 88 -16.78 -6.25 -3.58
CA GLU A 88 -17.82 -7.19 -3.99
C GLU A 88 -17.27 -8.62 -3.90
N GLY A 89 -17.64 -9.34 -2.82
CA GLY A 89 -17.12 -10.68 -2.57
C GLY A 89 -15.59 -10.72 -2.57
N GLU A 90 -15.02 -11.48 -3.51
CA GLU A 90 -13.58 -11.66 -3.73
C GLU A 90 -12.94 -10.57 -4.59
N ILE A 91 -13.68 -9.53 -4.95
CA ILE A 91 -13.21 -8.44 -5.80
C ILE A 91 -13.01 -7.18 -4.97
N ARG A 92 -11.93 -6.46 -5.25
CA ARG A 92 -11.65 -5.10 -4.79
C ARG A 92 -11.55 -4.17 -5.99
N THR A 93 -12.25 -3.06 -5.92
CA THR A 93 -12.11 -1.96 -6.88
C THR A 93 -11.18 -0.93 -6.27
N LEU A 94 -10.10 -0.64 -6.98
CA LEU A 94 -9.06 0.30 -6.58
C LEU A 94 -9.04 1.48 -7.56
N ARG A 95 -8.88 2.69 -7.03
CA ARG A 95 -8.68 3.91 -7.82
C ARG A 95 -7.33 4.53 -7.51
N CYS A 96 -6.54 4.81 -8.54
CA CYS A 96 -5.28 5.54 -8.41
C CYS A 96 -5.58 7.01 -8.07
N ASP A 97 -5.03 7.51 -6.97
CA ASP A 97 -5.29 8.90 -6.53
C ASP A 97 -4.60 9.94 -7.44
N GLU A 98 -3.60 9.54 -8.24
CA GLU A 98 -2.91 10.45 -9.18
C GLU A 98 -3.54 10.45 -10.58
N THR A 99 -3.80 9.28 -11.15
CA THR A 99 -4.27 9.16 -12.54
C THR A 99 -5.80 9.09 -12.65
N GLY A 100 -6.49 8.81 -11.55
CA GLY A 100 -7.94 8.52 -11.55
C GLY A 100 -8.30 7.18 -12.19
N GLN A 101 -7.31 6.38 -12.60
CA GLN A 101 -7.54 5.05 -13.17
C GLN A 101 -8.21 4.15 -12.13
N GLU A 102 -9.21 3.40 -12.57
CA GLU A 102 -9.88 2.40 -11.75
C GLU A 102 -9.60 0.99 -12.28
N ILE A 103 -9.32 0.07 -11.36
CA ILE A 103 -9.13 -1.36 -11.65
C ILE A 103 -9.98 -2.19 -10.69
N SER A 104 -10.52 -3.31 -11.18
CA SER A 104 -11.19 -4.31 -10.34
C SER A 104 -10.38 -5.60 -10.39
N ILE A 105 -9.86 -6.02 -9.24
CA ILE A 105 -8.95 -7.16 -9.12
C ILE A 105 -9.44 -8.13 -8.05
N SER A 106 -9.03 -9.40 -8.17
CA SER A 106 -9.28 -10.38 -7.12
C SER A 106 -8.48 -10.05 -5.85
N ILE A 107 -8.96 -10.50 -4.69
CA ILE A 107 -8.22 -10.35 -3.43
C ILE A 107 -6.82 -10.96 -3.51
N GLY A 108 -6.66 -12.10 -4.19
CA GLY A 108 -5.36 -12.74 -4.37
C GLY A 108 -4.38 -11.87 -5.16
N ARG A 109 -4.86 -11.15 -6.19
CA ARG A 109 -4.06 -10.15 -6.91
C ARG A 109 -3.78 -8.92 -6.04
N ALA A 110 -4.79 -8.39 -5.35
CA ALA A 110 -4.60 -7.26 -4.44
C ALA A 110 -3.51 -7.51 -3.39
N ILE A 111 -3.47 -8.71 -2.81
CA ILE A 111 -2.46 -9.12 -1.82
C ILE A 111 -1.07 -9.28 -2.44
N THR A 112 -1.00 -9.68 -3.71
CA THR A 112 0.28 -10.00 -4.39
C THR A 112 0.90 -8.76 -5.01
N ASP A 113 0.09 -7.87 -5.57
CA ASP A 113 0.54 -6.76 -6.41
C ASP A 113 0.59 -5.41 -5.65
N PHE A 114 0.12 -5.38 -4.39
CA PHE A 114 0.06 -4.15 -3.59
C PHE A 114 0.58 -4.32 -2.16
N ALA A 115 1.31 -3.30 -1.70
CA ALA A 115 1.79 -3.14 -0.34
C ALA A 115 0.90 -2.20 0.49
N LEU A 116 0.95 -2.34 1.81
CA LEU A 116 0.24 -1.45 2.75
C LEU A 116 1.00 -0.19 3.12
N VAL A 117 2.30 -0.19 2.85
CA VAL A 117 3.20 0.92 3.15
C VAL A 117 3.99 1.23 1.90
N PRO A 118 4.28 2.51 1.63
CA PRO A 118 5.11 2.87 0.52
C PRO A 118 6.55 2.37 0.78
N ASN A 119 7.14 1.71 -0.21
CA ASN A 119 8.52 1.23 -0.15
C ASN A 119 9.47 2.06 -1.02
N HIS A 120 8.96 2.80 -2.00
CA HIS A 120 9.70 3.73 -2.85
C HIS A 120 8.89 5.01 -3.09
N LEU A 121 9.55 6.10 -3.51
CA LEU A 121 8.88 7.34 -3.88
C LEU A 121 8.59 7.35 -5.40
N PRO A 122 7.32 7.44 -5.84
CA PRO A 122 7.01 7.61 -7.26
C PRO A 122 7.55 8.92 -7.83
N GLU A 123 7.95 8.91 -9.10
CA GLU A 123 8.51 10.08 -9.79
C GLU A 123 7.55 11.29 -9.78
N ALA A 124 6.24 11.04 -9.82
CA ALA A 124 5.22 12.09 -9.75
C ALA A 124 5.32 12.95 -8.48
N TYR A 125 5.89 12.40 -7.39
CA TYR A 125 6.07 13.10 -6.12
C TYR A 125 7.51 13.61 -5.93
N PHE A 126 8.43 13.45 -6.89
CA PHE A 126 9.79 14.03 -6.78
C PHE A 126 9.79 15.56 -6.63
N PRO A 127 8.95 16.34 -7.35
CA PRO A 127 8.91 17.78 -7.16
C PRO A 127 8.52 18.21 -5.74
N ASP A 128 7.88 17.34 -4.96
CA ASP A 128 7.49 17.63 -3.57
C ASP A 128 8.68 17.67 -2.61
N LEU A 129 9.82 17.10 -3.00
CA LEU A 129 11.06 17.14 -2.22
C LEU A 129 11.68 18.54 -2.16
N ASP A 130 11.38 19.39 -3.16
CA ASP A 130 11.91 20.76 -3.25
C ASP A 130 11.01 21.78 -2.52
N LEU A 131 9.87 21.34 -1.97
CA LEU A 131 8.89 22.19 -1.32
C LEU A 131 9.10 22.26 0.19
N THR A 132 8.87 23.43 0.76
CA THR A 132 8.75 23.59 2.22
C THR A 132 7.42 22.99 2.72
N PRO A 133 7.31 22.63 4.01
CA PRO A 133 6.05 22.12 4.57
C PRO A 133 4.84 23.03 4.34
N ALA A 134 5.02 24.35 4.41
CA ALA A 134 3.95 25.32 4.14
C ALA A 134 3.54 25.37 2.66
N GLN A 135 4.49 25.12 1.74
CA GLN A 135 4.19 25.03 0.31
C GLN A 135 3.48 23.71 -0.03
N LEU A 136 3.83 22.60 0.63
CA LEU A 136 3.11 21.33 0.51
C LEU A 136 1.67 21.48 1.00
N GLU A 137 1.47 22.11 2.17
CA GLU A 137 0.15 22.44 2.68
C GLU A 137 -0.65 23.26 1.67
N GLY A 138 -0.07 24.34 1.14
CA GLY A 138 -0.70 25.16 0.12
C GLY A 138 -1.06 24.40 -1.15
N LYS A 139 -0.20 23.47 -1.60
CA LYS A 139 -0.43 22.62 -2.78
C LYS A 139 -1.62 21.68 -2.58
N TYR A 140 -1.70 21.02 -1.43
CA TYR A 140 -2.65 19.94 -1.18
C TYR A 140 -3.94 20.39 -0.47
N ALA A 141 -4.00 21.63 0.03
CA ALA A 141 -5.22 22.18 0.64
C ALA A 141 -6.45 22.11 -0.28
N GLN A 142 -6.24 22.26 -1.60
CA GLN A 142 -7.31 22.20 -2.59
C GLN A 142 -7.86 20.78 -2.85
N ARG A 143 -7.11 19.74 -2.46
CA ARG A 143 -7.41 18.33 -2.74
C ARG A 143 -7.99 17.56 -1.53
N GLY A 144 -8.17 18.22 -0.39
CA GLY A 144 -8.68 17.57 0.83
C GLY A 144 -7.77 17.68 2.05
N ASN A 145 -6.79 18.59 2.03
CA ASN A 145 -5.85 18.88 3.12
C ASN A 145 -4.90 17.72 3.52
N ASP A 146 -4.89 16.63 2.76
CA ASP A 146 -4.01 15.48 2.97
C ASP A 146 -3.16 15.21 1.72
N HIS A 147 -1.93 14.75 1.91
CA HIS A 147 -1.08 14.22 0.85
C HIS A 147 -1.63 12.86 0.38
N PRO A 148 -1.87 12.65 -0.93
CA PRO A 148 -2.48 11.42 -1.45
C PRO A 148 -1.62 10.17 -1.17
N PHE A 149 -0.30 10.33 -1.25
CA PHE A 149 0.66 9.26 -1.00
C PHE A 149 0.96 8.99 0.48
N LEU A 150 0.80 10.00 1.35
CA LEU A 150 1.18 9.94 2.77
C LEU A 150 0.05 10.54 3.61
N THR A 151 -1.00 9.76 3.85
CA THR A 151 -2.27 10.26 4.40
C THR A 151 -2.17 10.71 5.86
N ASN A 152 -3.13 11.51 6.31
CA ASN A 152 -3.23 11.91 7.71
C ASN A 152 -3.44 10.70 8.64
N TYR A 153 -4.10 9.64 8.17
CA TYR A 153 -4.20 8.39 8.91
C TYR A 153 -2.81 7.82 9.26
N GLN A 154 -1.89 7.75 8.28
CA GLN A 154 -0.52 7.25 8.53
C GLN A 154 0.24 8.13 9.52
N TRP A 155 0.05 9.46 9.45
CA TRP A 155 0.62 10.37 10.44
C TRP A 155 0.03 10.16 11.84
N LEU A 156 -1.29 10.01 11.97
CA LEU A 156 -1.95 9.72 13.24
C LEU A 156 -1.42 8.41 13.86
N GLN A 157 -1.16 7.39 13.04
CA GLN A 157 -0.50 6.18 13.50
C GLN A 157 0.93 6.44 13.96
N ALA A 158 1.70 7.21 13.19
CA ALA A 158 3.07 7.59 13.56
C ALA A 158 3.13 8.33 14.90
N VAL A 159 2.18 9.21 15.18
CA VAL A 159 2.05 9.90 16.47
C VAL A 159 1.70 8.92 17.58
N ARG A 160 0.69 8.05 17.38
CA ARG A 160 0.26 7.05 18.38
C ARG A 160 1.39 6.09 18.76
N ASN A 161 2.26 5.77 17.82
CA ASN A 161 3.38 4.88 18.01
C ASN A 161 4.68 5.60 18.46
N ASN A 162 4.63 6.90 18.75
CA ASN A 162 5.79 7.73 19.12
C ASN A 162 6.95 7.72 18.09
N GLN A 163 6.62 7.55 16.80
CA GLN A 163 7.60 7.50 15.71
C GLN A 163 7.89 8.87 15.11
N THR A 164 7.11 9.89 15.49
CA THR A 164 7.31 11.27 15.08
C THR A 164 6.88 12.23 16.18
N GLN A 165 7.56 13.37 16.25
CA GLN A 165 7.16 14.55 17.05
C GLN A 165 6.77 15.73 16.15
N PHE A 166 6.79 15.53 14.83
CA PHE A 166 6.52 16.55 13.83
C PHE A 166 5.02 16.75 13.60
N GLY A 167 4.65 17.97 13.22
CA GLY A 167 3.36 18.23 12.56
C GLY A 167 3.25 17.49 11.24
N TYR A 168 2.03 17.37 10.71
CA TYR A 168 1.73 16.52 9.56
C TYR A 168 2.63 16.82 8.35
N TRP A 169 2.70 18.07 7.88
CA TRP A 169 3.47 18.41 6.69
C TRP A 169 4.99 18.30 6.86
N GLN A 170 5.51 18.57 8.07
CA GLN A 170 6.92 18.32 8.38
C GLN A 170 7.22 16.81 8.37
N TRP A 171 6.30 16.00 8.90
CA TRP A 171 6.42 14.55 8.85
C TRP A 171 6.36 14.02 7.41
N VAL A 172 5.41 14.50 6.59
CA VAL A 172 5.30 14.13 5.17
C VAL A 172 6.62 14.38 4.45
N LEU A 173 7.18 15.58 4.55
CA LEU A 173 8.45 15.91 3.89
C LEU A 173 9.60 14.99 4.37
N ALA A 174 9.67 14.70 5.67
CA ALA A 174 10.66 13.78 6.20
C ALA A 174 10.51 12.35 5.66
N GLN A 175 9.27 11.86 5.49
CA GLN A 175 8.99 10.55 4.91
C GLN A 175 9.31 10.51 3.41
N LEU A 176 8.94 11.53 2.64
CA LEU A 176 9.28 11.62 1.22
C LEU A 176 10.80 11.56 1.00
N LEU A 177 11.57 12.31 1.81
CA LEU A 177 13.04 12.27 1.77
C LEU A 177 13.60 10.89 2.16
N ALA A 178 13.00 10.23 3.16
CA ALA A 178 13.43 8.90 3.57
C ALA A 178 13.17 7.85 2.49
N LEU A 179 11.99 7.88 1.86
CA LEU A 179 11.62 7.01 0.75
C LEU A 179 12.52 7.25 -0.46
N HIS A 180 12.74 8.52 -0.85
CA HIS A 180 13.62 8.86 -1.95
C HIS A 180 15.05 8.33 -1.72
N ARG A 181 15.59 8.45 -0.50
CA ARG A 181 16.91 7.89 -0.17
C ARG A 181 16.96 6.37 -0.24
N ARG A 182 15.88 5.68 0.14
CA ARG A 182 15.78 4.22 0.04
C ARG A 182 15.67 3.74 -1.41
N SER A 183 15.13 4.57 -2.30
CA SER A 183 15.00 4.29 -3.73
C SER A 183 16.29 4.55 -4.53
N LEU A 184 17.32 5.15 -3.93
CA LEU A 184 18.62 5.35 -4.59
C LEU A 184 19.46 4.05 -4.51
N PRO A 185 20.14 3.65 -5.59
CA PRO A 185 20.99 2.46 -5.65
C PRO A 185 22.26 2.55 -4.79
#